data_AF-A0A517LEU0-F1
#
_entry.id   AF-A0A517LEU0-F1
#
_cell.length_a   1.000
_cell.length_b   1.000
_cell.length_c   1.000
_cell.angle_alpha   90.00
_cell.angle_beta   90.00
_cell.angle_gamma   90.00
#
_symmetry.space_group_name_H-M   'P 1'
#
loop_
_entity.id
_entity.type
_entity.pdbx_description
1 polymer ?
#
loop_
_entity_poly.entity_id
_entity_poly.type
_entity_poly.pdbx_seq_one_letter_code
_entity_poly.pdbx_strand_id
1 'polypeptide(L)'
;MSLKNSIYHASLSLVLAVANAAGKTDIPLLVTNNCRDTVWPGLFTSNGSGPESTGFELSAGSSRNLSVLSDWNGRIWGRTNCTFNGDRVGSCGTGACGTSLECSATGETATLAEFNLQAHANQSFYDISLVDGYNLPMAIQIIPTNGTSVPPSNETNLICAGSLQGFNPNKNFNPYNTTDSTYYGTTSSQPLSFESKMSHADVSHWCPWDLQFTPMEEVGNTRLPFDPCRSLCTKTGKSEHCCTGKHNSAKTCKPNYYSKRAKAVCPDAYSFAYDDASSTFTVPTGTGFEVVFCPEGRSTVIKRTLAGTSGAGSLGRSLLTLWTGVVVAVWFS
;
A
#
# COMPACT_ATOMS: atom_id res chain seq x y z
N MET A 1 -23.07 -77.34 12.56
CA MET A 1 -23.19 -77.03 11.12
C MET A 1 -24.04 -75.76 10.99
N SER A 2 -23.53 -74.74 10.29
CA SER A 2 -24.23 -73.79 9.39
C SER A 2 -25.70 -73.40 9.68
N LEU A 3 -26.18 -72.14 9.64
CA LEU A 3 -25.84 -70.93 8.88
C LEU A 3 -26.37 -69.70 9.66
N LYS A 4 -25.59 -68.64 9.90
CA LYS A 4 -25.50 -67.38 9.13
C LYS A 4 -26.84 -66.73 8.75
N ASN A 5 -27.21 -65.67 9.46
CA ASN A 5 -28.06 -64.58 8.96
C ASN A 5 -27.20 -63.32 8.96
N SER A 6 -26.80 -62.84 7.77
CA SER A 6 -25.99 -61.63 7.61
C SER A 6 -26.80 -60.64 6.79
N ILE A 7 -27.12 -59.51 7.43
CA ILE A 7 -27.84 -58.39 6.86
C ILE A 7 -26.86 -57.66 5.94
N TYR A 8 -27.23 -57.52 4.67
CA TYR A 8 -26.51 -56.70 3.70
C TYR A 8 -26.78 -55.22 4.00
N HIS A 9 -25.74 -54.48 4.41
CA HIS A 9 -25.72 -53.03 4.27
C HIS A 9 -24.75 -52.68 3.14
N ALA A 10 -25.30 -52.20 2.02
CA ALA A 10 -24.53 -51.58 0.95
C ALA A 10 -24.03 -50.21 1.44
N SER A 11 -22.73 -50.08 1.67
CA SER A 11 -22.08 -48.79 1.89
C SER A 11 -21.88 -48.11 0.54
N LEU A 12 -22.73 -47.12 0.25
CA LEU A 12 -22.53 -46.19 -0.86
C LEU A 12 -21.32 -45.30 -0.49
N SER A 13 -20.13 -45.69 -0.95
CA SER A 13 -18.94 -44.86 -0.81
C SER A 13 -19.06 -43.70 -1.78
N LEU A 14 -19.52 -42.55 -1.28
CA LEU A 14 -19.43 -41.28 -1.98
C LEU A 14 -17.95 -40.90 -2.07
N VAL A 15 -17.30 -41.30 -3.16
CA VAL A 15 -16.00 -40.74 -3.52
C VAL A 15 -16.27 -39.30 -3.94
N LEU A 16 -16.13 -38.36 -3.00
CA LEU A 16 -15.97 -36.96 -3.33
C LEU A 16 -14.71 -36.87 -4.18
N ALA A 17 -14.88 -36.72 -5.49
CA ALA A 17 -13.80 -36.17 -6.31
C ALA A 17 -13.56 -34.76 -5.80
N VAL A 18 -12.56 -34.59 -4.94
CA VAL A 18 -11.99 -33.28 -4.64
C VAL A 18 -11.40 -32.81 -5.97
N ALA A 19 -12.13 -31.96 -6.68
CA ALA A 19 -11.53 -31.17 -7.73
C ALA A 19 -10.42 -30.36 -7.05
N ASN A 20 -9.16 -30.64 -7.39
CA ASN A 20 -8.04 -29.81 -6.98
C ASN A 20 -8.35 -28.37 -7.41
N ALA A 21 -8.77 -27.53 -6.46
CA ALA A 21 -8.55 -26.11 -6.59
C ALA A 21 -7.04 -25.94 -6.80
N ALA A 22 -6.63 -25.31 -7.90
CA ALA A 22 -5.22 -25.07 -8.19
C ALA A 22 -4.50 -24.56 -6.93
N GLY A 23 -3.32 -25.10 -6.63
CA GLY A 23 -2.57 -24.94 -5.36
C GLY A 23 -2.15 -23.51 -5.00
N LYS A 24 -3.14 -22.65 -4.75
CA LYS A 24 -3.01 -21.29 -4.22
C LYS A 24 -2.98 -21.37 -2.70
N THR A 25 -2.16 -20.54 -2.08
CA THR A 25 -2.01 -20.51 -0.62
C THR A 25 -2.64 -19.25 -0.04
N ASP A 26 -3.16 -19.35 1.18
CA ASP A 26 -3.57 -18.19 1.97
C ASP A 26 -2.38 -17.30 2.31
N ILE A 27 -2.55 -16.00 2.13
CA ILE A 27 -1.58 -14.96 2.42
C ILE A 27 -2.19 -14.05 3.49
N PRO A 28 -1.55 -13.91 4.67
CA PRO A 28 -2.10 -13.07 5.72
C PRO A 28 -2.02 -11.60 5.32
N LEU A 29 -3.12 -10.89 5.54
CA LEU A 29 -3.25 -9.46 5.30
C LEU A 29 -3.81 -8.80 6.55
N LEU A 30 -3.04 -7.93 7.19
CA LEU A 30 -3.46 -7.17 8.36
C LEU A 30 -3.70 -5.70 7.97
N VAL A 31 -4.78 -5.12 8.47
CA VAL A 31 -5.06 -3.69 8.28
C VAL A 31 -5.18 -3.03 9.66
N THR A 32 -4.37 -2.00 9.89
CA THR A 32 -4.24 -1.35 11.21
C THR A 32 -4.49 0.15 11.10
N ASN A 33 -5.29 0.68 12.03
CA ASN A 33 -5.55 2.09 12.14
C ASN A 33 -4.79 2.70 13.33
N ASN A 34 -3.66 3.36 13.07
CA ASN A 34 -2.95 4.17 14.07
C ASN A 34 -3.36 5.65 14.05
N CYS A 35 -4.39 6.01 13.26
CA CYS A 35 -4.95 7.34 13.28
C CYS A 35 -5.69 7.57 14.62
N ARG A 36 -5.84 8.85 14.98
CA ARG A 36 -6.63 9.24 16.17
C ARG A 36 -8.12 9.08 15.96
N ASP A 37 -8.56 9.13 14.71
CA ASP A 37 -9.94 9.03 14.30
C ASP A 37 -10.21 7.67 13.65
N THR A 38 -11.49 7.30 13.60
CA THR A 38 -11.95 6.14 12.83
C THR A 38 -11.64 6.34 11.34
N VAL A 39 -11.15 5.29 10.70
CA VAL A 39 -11.00 5.21 9.25
C VAL A 39 -11.89 4.09 8.71
N TRP A 40 -12.25 4.19 7.44
CA TRP A 40 -13.00 3.13 6.76
C TRP A 40 -12.15 2.55 5.65
N PRO A 41 -11.36 1.49 5.90
CA PRO A 41 -10.56 0.88 4.85
C PRO A 41 -11.45 0.46 3.67
N GLY A 42 -10.95 0.69 2.46
CA GLY A 42 -11.50 0.20 1.20
C GLY A 42 -10.46 -0.70 0.56
N LEU A 43 -10.92 -1.81 -0.03
CA LEU A 43 -10.09 -2.77 -0.73
C LEU A 43 -10.72 -3.05 -2.09
N PHE A 44 -9.90 -3.14 -3.12
CA PHE A 44 -10.35 -3.49 -4.46
C PHE A 44 -9.46 -4.58 -5.02
N THR A 45 -10.10 -5.62 -5.57
CA THR A 45 -9.42 -6.73 -6.25
C THR A 45 -9.51 -6.51 -7.75
N SER A 46 -8.39 -6.23 -8.40
CA SER A 46 -8.34 -6.10 -9.86
C SER A 46 -8.26 -7.47 -10.54
N ASN A 47 -7.60 -8.43 -9.90
CA ASN A 47 -7.51 -9.81 -10.38
C ASN A 47 -7.24 -10.79 -9.22
N GLY A 48 -7.53 -12.07 -9.45
CA GLY A 48 -7.28 -13.14 -8.48
C GLY A 48 -8.29 -13.15 -7.34
N SER A 49 -7.87 -13.69 -6.19
CA SER A 49 -8.79 -14.01 -5.09
C SER A 49 -8.53 -13.09 -3.89
N GLY A 50 -9.37 -12.06 -3.76
CA GLY A 50 -9.28 -11.06 -2.70
C GLY A 50 -9.91 -11.47 -1.37
N PRO A 51 -9.96 -10.54 -0.41
CA PRO A 51 -10.45 -10.80 0.94
C PRO A 51 -11.97 -10.88 1.00
N GLU A 52 -12.48 -11.45 2.10
CA GLU A 52 -13.92 -11.61 2.37
C GLU A 52 -14.70 -10.29 2.47
N SER A 53 -14.02 -9.18 2.78
CA SER A 53 -14.61 -7.84 2.93
C SER A 53 -13.74 -6.82 2.21
N THR A 54 -14.40 -6.00 1.42
CA THR A 54 -13.85 -4.96 0.54
C THR A 54 -14.03 -3.55 1.12
N GLY A 55 -14.72 -3.41 2.24
CA GLY A 55 -14.69 -2.18 3.01
C GLY A 55 -15.42 -2.29 4.34
N PHE A 56 -14.88 -1.62 5.35
CA PHE A 56 -15.33 -1.75 6.73
C PHE A 56 -14.95 -0.53 7.55
N GLU A 57 -15.53 -0.40 8.74
CA GLU A 57 -15.14 0.58 9.75
C GLU A 57 -13.99 0.02 10.59
N LEU A 58 -12.99 0.87 10.89
CA LEU A 58 -11.85 0.50 11.73
C LEU A 58 -11.54 1.63 12.71
N SER A 59 -11.91 1.42 13.99
CA SER A 59 -11.70 2.38 15.07
C SER A 59 -10.21 2.70 15.30
N ALA A 60 -9.94 3.85 15.90
CA ALA A 60 -8.58 4.25 16.29
C ALA A 60 -7.90 3.18 17.16
N GLY A 61 -6.64 2.88 16.85
CA GLY A 61 -5.83 1.86 17.54
C GLY A 61 -6.23 0.41 17.28
N SER A 62 -7.20 0.17 16.39
CA SER A 62 -7.69 -1.19 16.08
C SER A 62 -7.03 -1.78 14.84
N SER A 63 -7.00 -3.11 14.79
CA SER A 63 -6.51 -3.88 13.65
C SER A 63 -7.53 -4.92 13.22
N ARG A 64 -7.58 -5.24 11.92
CA ARG A 64 -8.41 -6.31 11.36
C ARG A 64 -7.56 -7.27 10.54
N ASN A 65 -7.62 -8.55 10.90
CA ASN A 65 -7.04 -9.64 10.11
C ASN A 65 -7.95 -9.96 8.92
N LEU A 66 -7.34 -10.15 7.76
CA LEU A 66 -7.92 -10.61 6.52
C LEU A 66 -7.01 -11.70 5.92
N SER A 67 -7.51 -12.41 4.91
CA SER A 67 -6.73 -13.32 4.08
C SER A 67 -6.99 -13.00 2.62
N VAL A 68 -5.97 -13.12 1.79
CA VAL A 68 -6.07 -13.12 0.32
C VAL A 68 -5.35 -14.36 -0.20
N LEU A 69 -5.61 -14.78 -1.43
CA LEU A 69 -4.83 -15.90 -1.98
C LEU A 69 -3.56 -15.42 -2.68
N SER A 70 -2.62 -16.33 -2.87
CA SER A 70 -1.32 -16.08 -3.53
C SER A 70 -1.40 -15.59 -4.98
N ASP A 71 -2.59 -15.47 -5.56
CA ASP A 71 -2.83 -14.90 -6.88
C ASP A 71 -3.47 -13.51 -6.86
N TRP A 72 -3.64 -12.91 -5.67
CA TRP A 72 -4.34 -11.64 -5.53
C TRP A 72 -3.55 -10.46 -6.12
N ASN A 73 -4.24 -9.67 -6.93
CA ASN A 73 -3.81 -8.35 -7.34
C ASN A 73 -4.88 -7.35 -6.89
N GLY A 74 -4.46 -6.34 -6.16
CA GLY A 74 -5.40 -5.39 -5.57
C GLY A 74 -4.75 -4.23 -4.87
N ARG A 75 -5.60 -3.41 -4.26
CA ARG A 75 -5.20 -2.19 -3.57
C ARG A 75 -6.03 -1.98 -2.31
N ILE A 76 -5.43 -1.28 -1.36
CA ILE A 76 -6.00 -0.93 -0.06
C ILE A 76 -5.80 0.57 0.18
N TRP A 77 -6.83 1.25 0.67
CA TRP A 77 -6.75 2.65 1.05
C TRP A 77 -7.65 2.95 2.24
N GLY A 78 -7.45 4.09 2.89
CA GLY A 78 -8.28 4.53 4.00
C GLY A 78 -9.24 5.62 3.55
N ARG A 79 -10.51 5.50 3.90
CA ARG A 79 -11.52 6.56 3.73
C ARG A 79 -11.69 7.32 5.04
N THR A 80 -11.90 8.62 4.96
CA THR A 80 -12.04 9.49 6.13
C THR A 80 -13.35 10.25 6.12
N ASN A 81 -13.79 10.65 7.32
CA ASN A 81 -15.02 11.43 7.52
C ASN A 81 -16.22 10.77 6.81
N CYS A 82 -16.44 9.49 7.09
CA CYS A 82 -17.51 8.72 6.46
C CYS A 82 -18.76 8.68 7.33
N THR A 83 -19.91 8.53 6.68
CA THR A 83 -21.19 8.23 7.34
C THR A 83 -21.94 7.22 6.50
N PHE A 84 -22.25 6.06 7.09
CA PHE A 84 -23.03 4.99 6.46
C PHE A 84 -24.30 4.72 7.28
N ASN A 85 -25.41 4.46 6.58
CA ASN A 85 -26.67 4.08 7.21
C ASN A 85 -26.72 2.55 7.51
N GLY A 86 -27.84 2.07 8.04
CA GLY A 86 -28.04 0.64 8.35
C GLY A 86 -27.94 -0.29 7.13
N ASP A 87 -28.20 0.24 5.93
CA ASP A 87 -28.07 -0.48 4.65
C ASP A 87 -26.64 -0.43 4.09
N ARG A 88 -25.67 0.09 4.86
CA ARG A 88 -24.27 0.25 4.46
C ARG A 88 -24.07 1.17 3.25
N VAL A 89 -24.97 2.13 3.07
CA VAL A 89 -24.90 3.18 2.03
C VAL A 89 -24.63 4.53 2.69
N GLY A 90 -23.77 5.33 2.07
CA GLY A 90 -23.19 6.50 2.71
C GLY A 90 -22.30 7.35 1.81
N SER A 91 -21.49 8.17 2.44
CA SER A 91 -20.49 9.02 1.79
C SER A 91 -19.25 9.16 2.67
N CYS A 92 -18.14 9.58 2.07
CA CYS A 92 -16.87 9.84 2.75
C CYS A 92 -16.29 11.17 2.27
N GLY A 93 -15.63 11.91 3.16
CA GLY A 93 -14.94 13.15 2.81
C GLY A 93 -13.74 12.93 1.89
N THR A 94 -13.01 11.82 2.05
CA THR A 94 -11.92 11.43 1.14
C THR A 94 -11.90 9.93 0.87
N GLY A 95 -11.31 9.54 -0.26
CA GLY A 95 -11.12 8.14 -0.65
C GLY A 95 -12.40 7.37 -0.98
N ALA A 96 -13.55 8.05 -1.15
CA ALA A 96 -14.82 7.39 -1.45
C ALA A 96 -14.70 6.45 -2.66
N CYS A 97 -15.41 5.32 -2.63
CA CYS A 97 -15.42 4.30 -3.69
C CYS A 97 -16.84 4.14 -4.27
N GLY A 98 -17.52 5.28 -4.43
CA GLY A 98 -18.97 5.35 -4.57
C GLY A 98 -19.66 5.52 -3.22
N THR A 99 -20.92 5.09 -3.13
CA THR A 99 -21.77 5.26 -1.95
C THR A 99 -21.79 4.04 -1.02
N SER A 100 -21.22 2.92 -1.41
CA SER A 100 -21.24 1.67 -0.63
C SER A 100 -20.11 1.62 0.39
N LEU A 101 -20.36 1.02 1.55
CA LEU A 101 -19.31 0.67 2.51
C LEU A 101 -18.34 -0.35 1.91
N GLU A 102 -18.86 -1.37 1.24
CA GLU A 102 -18.09 -2.40 0.54
C GLU A 102 -17.72 -1.88 -0.85
N CYS A 103 -16.42 -1.79 -1.16
CA CYS A 103 -15.93 -1.16 -2.38
C CYS A 103 -15.91 -2.13 -3.56
N SER A 104 -16.55 -1.72 -4.67
CA SER A 104 -16.52 -2.45 -5.95
C SER A 104 -15.61 -1.80 -7.00
N ALA A 105 -15.03 -0.65 -6.69
CA ALA A 105 -14.10 0.10 -7.51
C ALA A 105 -13.01 0.73 -6.64
N THR A 106 -12.01 1.32 -7.28
CA THR A 106 -10.98 2.11 -6.58
C THR A 106 -11.58 3.32 -5.88
N GLY A 107 -10.87 3.81 -4.86
CA GLY A 107 -11.17 5.09 -4.23
C GLY A 107 -10.85 6.25 -5.16
N GLU A 108 -11.52 7.38 -4.96
CA GLU A 108 -11.29 8.60 -5.76
C GLU A 108 -9.84 9.14 -5.63
N THR A 109 -9.56 9.91 -4.58
CA THR A 109 -8.23 10.46 -4.30
C THR A 109 -7.83 9.96 -2.93
N ALA A 110 -6.83 9.09 -2.91
CA ALA A 110 -6.32 8.50 -1.69
C ALA A 110 -4.87 8.05 -1.87
N THR A 111 -4.19 7.90 -0.74
CA THR A 111 -2.95 7.13 -0.66
C THR A 111 -3.29 5.65 -0.80
N LEU A 112 -2.60 4.94 -1.69
CA LEU A 112 -2.86 3.52 -1.97
C LEU A 112 -1.71 2.64 -1.48
N ALA A 113 -2.03 1.47 -0.92
CA ALA A 113 -1.13 0.33 -0.86
C ALA A 113 -1.52 -0.62 -2.00
N GLU A 114 -0.58 -0.94 -2.88
CA GLU A 114 -0.84 -1.74 -4.08
C GLU A 114 -0.07 -3.06 -4.00
N PHE A 115 -0.68 -4.14 -4.49
CA PHE A 115 -0.15 -5.49 -4.40
C PHE A 115 -0.36 -6.26 -5.71
N ASN A 116 0.70 -6.92 -6.17
CA ASN A 116 0.65 -7.93 -7.22
C ASN A 116 1.33 -9.19 -6.70
N LEU A 117 0.54 -10.13 -6.19
CA LEU A 117 1.05 -11.37 -5.60
C LEU A 117 1.27 -12.48 -6.65
N GLN A 118 0.68 -12.33 -7.83
CA GLN A 118 0.79 -13.28 -8.95
C GLN A 118 1.88 -12.89 -9.96
N ALA A 119 2.93 -12.19 -9.53
CA ALA A 119 3.89 -11.66 -10.48
C ALA A 119 4.94 -12.70 -10.92
N HIS A 120 5.79 -12.29 -11.87
CA HIS A 120 6.79 -13.16 -12.47
C HIS A 120 7.91 -13.53 -11.49
N ALA A 121 8.56 -14.67 -11.76
CA ALA A 121 9.76 -15.14 -11.07
C ALA A 121 9.60 -15.41 -9.55
N ASN A 122 8.41 -15.86 -9.12
CA ASN A 122 8.10 -16.18 -7.70
C ASN A 122 8.32 -14.99 -6.76
N GLN A 123 7.99 -13.79 -7.23
CA GLN A 123 8.03 -12.57 -6.45
C GLN A 123 6.64 -11.96 -6.33
N SER A 124 6.33 -11.42 -5.16
CA SER A 124 5.23 -10.49 -4.94
C SER A 124 5.76 -9.07 -5.02
N PHE A 125 5.03 -8.20 -5.71
CA PHE A 125 5.34 -6.78 -5.84
C PHE A 125 4.35 -5.99 -5.00
N TYR A 126 4.84 -4.93 -4.37
CA TYR A 126 4.02 -4.03 -3.59
C TYR A 126 4.66 -2.66 -3.52
N ASP A 127 3.82 -1.67 -3.24
CA ASP A 127 4.24 -0.28 -3.12
C ASP A 127 3.19 0.56 -2.40
N ILE A 128 3.61 1.75 -1.99
CA ILE A 128 2.71 2.85 -1.62
C ILE A 128 2.67 3.79 -2.82
N SER A 129 1.47 4.22 -3.19
CA SER A 129 1.25 5.03 -4.37
C SER A 129 0.46 6.30 -4.06
N LEU A 130 1.00 7.41 -4.54
CA LEU A 130 0.42 8.76 -4.51
C LEU A 130 -0.02 9.22 -5.91
N VAL A 131 -0.12 8.28 -6.87
CA VAL A 131 -0.51 8.53 -8.26
C VAL A 131 -1.93 9.09 -8.34
N ASP A 132 -2.84 8.58 -7.51
CA ASP A 132 -4.23 9.05 -7.43
C ASP A 132 -4.40 10.22 -6.45
N GLY A 133 -3.40 10.46 -5.61
CA GLY A 133 -3.37 11.56 -4.67
C GLY A 133 -2.89 11.14 -3.30
N TYR A 134 -3.24 11.92 -2.30
CA TYR A 134 -2.91 11.66 -0.91
C TYR A 134 -4.07 12.08 -0.02
N ASN A 135 -4.36 11.29 1.02
CA ASN A 135 -5.30 11.66 2.07
C ASN A 135 -4.85 11.24 3.47
N LEU A 136 -4.25 10.05 3.59
CA LEU A 136 -3.75 9.50 4.85
C LEU A 136 -2.28 9.05 4.71
N PRO A 137 -1.50 9.12 5.80
CA PRO A 137 -0.22 8.43 5.85
C PRO A 137 -0.40 6.93 5.78
N MET A 138 0.62 6.23 5.27
CA MET A 138 0.58 4.79 5.13
C MET A 138 1.96 4.16 5.33
N ALA A 139 1.99 2.99 5.94
CA ALA A 139 3.14 2.10 5.93
C ALA A 139 2.71 0.71 5.47
N ILE A 140 3.65 -0.03 4.86
CA ILE A 140 3.49 -1.44 4.56
C ILE A 140 4.60 -2.19 5.27
N GLN A 141 4.24 -3.17 6.08
CA GLN A 141 5.17 -4.11 6.70
C GLN A 141 4.98 -5.50 6.11
N ILE A 142 6.07 -6.25 5.99
CA ILE A 142 5.98 -7.66 5.64
C ILE A 142 5.68 -8.49 6.89
N ILE A 143 4.87 -9.53 6.71
CA ILE A 143 4.61 -10.56 7.71
C ILE A 143 5.28 -11.83 7.20
N PRO A 144 6.45 -12.23 7.76
CA PRO A 144 7.11 -13.46 7.38
C PRO A 144 6.18 -14.66 7.64
N THR A 145 5.96 -15.49 6.62
CA THR A 145 5.22 -16.74 6.75
C THR A 145 6.20 -17.91 6.85
N ASN A 146 5.80 -18.98 7.56
CA ASN A 146 6.66 -20.15 7.76
C ASN A 146 7.17 -20.70 6.42
N GLY A 147 8.49 -20.82 6.29
CA GLY A 147 9.14 -21.35 5.09
C GLY A 147 9.46 -20.31 4.01
N THR A 148 9.14 -19.02 4.21
CA THR A 148 9.58 -17.94 3.32
C THR A 148 10.87 -17.29 3.84
N SER A 149 11.93 -17.32 3.02
CA SER A 149 13.17 -16.59 3.29
C SER A 149 13.03 -15.16 2.77
N VAL A 150 12.48 -14.27 3.59
CA VAL A 150 12.25 -12.86 3.23
C VAL A 150 13.49 -11.99 3.47
N PRO A 151 13.71 -10.93 2.68
CA PRO A 151 14.73 -9.93 2.99
C PRO A 151 14.48 -9.27 4.36
N PRO A 152 15.50 -8.68 4.99
CA PRO A 152 15.35 -7.98 6.26
C PRO A 152 14.32 -6.85 6.21
N SER A 153 13.58 -6.66 7.31
CA SER A 153 12.52 -5.64 7.42
C SER A 153 12.99 -4.22 7.09
N ASN A 154 14.26 -3.89 7.31
CA ASN A 154 14.80 -2.56 6.98
C ASN A 154 15.02 -2.33 5.48
N GLU A 155 14.83 -3.36 4.65
CA GLU A 155 14.87 -3.31 3.19
C GLU A 155 13.47 -3.42 2.56
N THR A 156 12.44 -3.76 3.34
CA THR A 156 11.09 -4.09 2.85
C THR A 156 9.99 -3.22 3.45
N ASN A 157 10.13 -2.78 4.70
CA ASN A 157 9.05 -2.10 5.41
C ASN A 157 9.08 -0.60 5.13
N LEU A 158 8.37 -0.18 4.08
CA LEU A 158 8.30 1.21 3.63
C LEU A 158 7.27 2.04 4.40
N ILE A 159 7.57 3.33 4.56
CA ILE A 159 6.71 4.30 5.23
C ILE A 159 6.57 5.54 4.35
N CYS A 160 5.34 5.92 4.04
CA CYS A 160 4.98 7.26 3.58
C CYS A 160 4.25 7.97 4.71
N ALA A 161 5.03 8.66 5.54
CA ALA A 161 4.52 9.29 6.74
C ALA A 161 3.64 10.50 6.43
N GLY A 162 3.91 11.20 5.33
CA GLY A 162 3.04 12.20 4.69
C GLY A 162 2.37 13.28 5.55
N SER A 163 2.63 13.35 6.86
CA SER A 163 1.90 14.08 7.90
C SER A 163 2.81 14.64 8.98
N LEU A 164 2.37 15.67 9.71
CA LEU A 164 3.17 16.36 10.74
C LEU A 164 3.31 15.46 11.97
N GLN A 165 2.30 14.61 12.24
CA GLN A 165 2.41 13.59 13.28
C GLN A 165 3.55 12.63 12.95
N GLY A 166 3.71 12.27 11.67
CA GLY A 166 4.87 11.54 11.20
C GLY A 166 6.18 12.36 11.23
N PHE A 167 6.17 13.59 10.71
CA PHE A 167 7.35 14.43 10.54
C PHE A 167 7.80 15.19 11.81
N ASN A 168 7.38 14.77 13.00
CA ASN A 168 7.69 15.40 14.28
C ASN A 168 9.14 15.08 14.76
N PRO A 169 9.98 16.07 15.17
CA PRO A 169 10.25 17.35 14.52
C PRO A 169 11.76 17.56 14.25
N ASN A 170 12.58 16.51 14.13
CA ASN A 170 14.04 16.67 13.97
C ASN A 170 14.57 16.00 12.70
N LYS A 171 15.50 16.69 12.02
CA LYS A 171 16.27 16.11 10.91
C LYS A 171 16.96 14.79 11.29
N ASN A 172 17.20 14.60 12.59
CA ASN A 172 17.78 13.43 13.23
C ASN A 172 16.72 12.50 13.82
N PHE A 173 15.59 12.30 13.12
CA PHE A 173 14.57 11.34 13.54
C PHE A 173 15.20 9.96 13.75
N ASN A 174 15.09 9.45 14.97
CA ASN A 174 15.56 8.13 15.34
C ASN A 174 14.53 7.52 16.30
N PRO A 175 13.73 6.53 15.86
CA PRO A 175 12.75 5.87 16.71
C PRO A 175 13.37 4.83 17.66
N TYR A 176 14.66 4.51 17.49
CA TYR A 176 15.35 3.48 18.26
C TYR A 176 16.03 4.08 19.49
N ASN A 177 15.26 4.34 20.55
CA ASN A 177 15.73 5.00 21.78
C ASN A 177 16.42 4.05 22.77
N THR A 178 16.22 2.73 22.64
CA THR A 178 16.84 1.68 23.44
C THR A 178 17.27 0.51 22.56
N THR A 179 18.18 -0.33 23.04
CA THR A 179 18.73 -1.45 22.27
C THR A 179 17.66 -2.44 21.79
N ASP A 180 16.58 -2.61 22.57
CA ASP A 180 15.47 -3.54 22.30
C ASP A 180 14.24 -2.87 21.64
N SER A 181 14.30 -1.58 21.36
CA SER A 181 13.19 -0.88 20.69
C SER A 181 12.96 -1.44 19.29
N THR A 182 11.73 -1.89 19.03
CA THR A 182 11.28 -2.31 17.72
C THR A 182 10.45 -1.21 17.08
N TYR A 183 10.64 -1.01 15.77
CA TYR A 183 9.90 -0.01 15.02
C TYR A 183 9.63 -0.56 13.62
N TYR A 184 8.36 -0.76 13.26
CA TYR A 184 7.94 -1.36 11.99
C TYR A 184 8.75 -2.62 11.61
N GLY A 185 8.87 -3.57 12.55
CA GLY A 185 9.58 -4.84 12.33
C GLY A 185 11.12 -4.74 12.28
N THR A 186 11.70 -3.59 12.63
CA THR A 186 13.16 -3.35 12.65
C THR A 186 13.67 -2.98 14.04
N THR A 187 14.98 -2.97 14.23
CA THR A 187 15.65 -2.65 15.51
C THR A 187 16.80 -1.67 15.31
N SER A 188 17.39 -1.20 16.41
CA SER A 188 18.59 -0.34 16.37
C SER A 188 19.79 -0.94 15.62
N SER A 189 19.89 -2.28 15.53
CA SER A 189 20.98 -2.96 14.80
C SER A 189 20.72 -3.11 13.29
N GLN A 190 19.46 -3.05 12.87
CA GLN A 190 19.04 -3.04 11.47
C GLN A 190 17.99 -1.94 11.25
N PRO A 191 18.38 -0.66 11.34
CA PRO A 191 17.42 0.44 11.34
C PRO A 191 16.88 0.72 9.93
N LEU A 192 15.64 1.23 9.86
CA LEU A 192 15.10 1.83 8.65
C LEU A 192 15.89 3.07 8.25
N SER A 193 16.02 3.28 6.94
CA SER A 193 16.59 4.52 6.39
C SER A 193 15.51 5.57 6.20
N PHE A 194 15.68 6.74 6.82
CA PHE A 194 14.70 7.83 6.78
C PHE A 194 15.12 8.98 5.88
N GLU A 195 14.14 9.65 5.28
CA GLU A 195 14.36 10.91 4.60
C GLU A 195 14.80 11.99 5.61
N SER A 196 15.82 12.78 5.26
CA SER A 196 16.43 13.77 6.17
C SER A 196 16.35 15.22 5.68
N LYS A 197 16.02 15.47 4.40
CA LYS A 197 16.06 16.81 3.81
C LYS A 197 14.81 17.64 4.12
N MET A 198 13.63 17.04 4.06
CA MET A 198 12.36 17.74 4.26
C MET A 198 12.15 18.18 5.72
N SER A 199 11.95 19.48 5.95
CA SER A 199 11.60 20.03 7.26
C SER A 199 10.09 19.97 7.54
N HIS A 200 9.71 20.22 8.79
CA HIS A 200 8.32 20.44 9.18
C HIS A 200 7.64 21.48 8.27
N ALA A 201 8.30 22.61 8.01
CA ALA A 201 7.77 23.67 7.16
C ALA A 201 7.58 23.24 5.70
N ASP A 202 8.53 22.46 5.15
CA ASP A 202 8.43 21.93 3.78
C ASP A 202 7.23 20.98 3.64
N VAL A 203 7.06 20.12 4.64
CA VAL A 203 6.01 19.10 4.67
C VAL A 203 4.64 19.75 4.94
N SER A 204 4.56 20.80 5.77
CA SER A 204 3.33 21.60 5.87
C SER A 204 2.94 22.20 4.52
N HIS A 205 3.90 22.52 3.64
CA HIS A 205 3.68 23.17 2.36
C HIS A 205 3.72 22.25 1.13
N TRP A 206 3.65 20.94 1.33
CA TRP A 206 3.91 19.96 0.27
C TRP A 206 2.87 19.98 -0.87
N CYS A 207 1.57 19.90 -0.54
CA CYS A 207 0.47 19.96 -1.51
C CYS A 207 0.35 21.35 -2.19
N PRO A 208 0.34 21.44 -3.53
CA PRO A 208 0.07 22.68 -4.25
C PRO A 208 -1.34 23.24 -4.00
N TRP A 209 -1.49 24.57 -3.99
CA TRP A 209 -2.76 25.26 -3.70
C TRP A 209 -3.92 24.83 -4.60
N ASP A 210 -3.66 24.66 -5.89
CA ASP A 210 -4.65 24.29 -6.90
C ASP A 210 -5.12 22.82 -6.82
N LEU A 211 -4.43 22.01 -6.00
CA LEU A 211 -4.65 20.58 -5.81
C LEU A 211 -5.22 20.21 -4.43
N GLN A 212 -5.36 21.18 -3.51
CA GLN A 212 -5.99 20.96 -2.22
C GLN A 212 -7.49 20.68 -2.36
N PHE A 213 -8.05 19.94 -1.42
CA PHE A 213 -9.50 19.78 -1.28
C PHE A 213 -10.06 21.06 -0.64
N THR A 214 -10.84 21.83 -1.40
CA THR A 214 -11.55 23.03 -0.93
C THR A 214 -12.70 22.69 0.04
N PRO A 215 -13.18 23.64 0.87
CA PRO A 215 -13.15 25.09 0.64
C PRO A 215 -12.31 25.88 1.65
N MET A 216 -11.49 26.80 1.12
CA MET A 216 -10.95 27.91 1.89
C MET A 216 -12.11 28.79 2.35
N GLU A 217 -12.68 28.54 3.52
CA GLU A 217 -13.46 29.55 4.23
C GLU A 217 -13.06 29.61 5.71
N GLU A 218 -12.62 30.82 6.08
CA GLU A 218 -12.59 31.43 7.41
C GLU A 218 -11.54 31.05 8.46
N VAL A 219 -10.31 30.72 8.07
CA VAL A 219 -9.14 31.03 8.93
C VAL A 219 -8.08 31.76 8.10
N GLY A 220 -8.37 33.04 7.81
CA GLY A 220 -7.46 34.03 7.22
C GLY A 220 -6.24 33.47 6.48
N ASN A 221 -6.38 33.06 5.22
CA ASN A 221 -5.29 32.58 4.34
C ASN A 221 -4.31 31.57 4.97
N THR A 222 -4.71 30.84 6.01
CA THR A 222 -3.82 29.93 6.73
C THR A 222 -4.02 28.52 6.23
N ARG A 223 -2.95 27.95 5.69
CA ARG A 223 -2.89 26.57 5.21
C ARG A 223 -3.00 25.59 6.38
N LEU A 224 -3.91 24.62 6.32
CA LEU A 224 -3.92 23.53 7.27
C LEU A 224 -2.79 22.54 6.91
N PRO A 225 -1.96 22.13 7.89
CA PRO A 225 -1.02 21.04 7.65
C PRO A 225 -1.77 19.75 7.29
N PHE A 226 -1.42 19.13 6.16
CA PHE A 226 -2.03 17.90 5.59
C PHE A 226 -3.46 17.99 5.15
N ASP A 227 -3.76 19.00 4.35
CA ASP A 227 -4.87 18.86 3.43
C ASP A 227 -4.62 17.66 2.52
N PRO A 228 -5.62 16.76 2.37
CA PRO A 228 -5.68 15.82 1.27
C PRO A 228 -5.32 16.54 -0.03
N CYS A 229 -4.60 15.86 -0.90
CA CYS A 229 -4.04 16.45 -2.11
C CYS A 229 -4.46 15.62 -3.31
N ARG A 230 -5.12 16.26 -4.27
CA ARG A 230 -5.39 15.67 -5.57
C ARG A 230 -4.07 15.52 -6.32
N SER A 231 -3.90 14.39 -6.99
CA SER A 231 -2.87 14.35 -8.02
C SER A 231 -3.30 15.21 -9.20
N LEU A 232 -2.34 15.57 -10.04
CA LEU A 232 -2.65 16.27 -11.29
C LEU A 232 -3.57 15.44 -12.20
N CYS A 233 -3.44 14.10 -12.16
CA CYS A 233 -4.32 13.22 -12.91
C CYS A 233 -5.76 13.32 -12.40
N THR A 234 -5.98 13.12 -11.10
CA THR A 234 -7.33 13.16 -10.51
C THR A 234 -7.96 14.54 -10.56
N LYS A 235 -7.16 15.62 -10.61
CA LYS A 235 -7.67 16.98 -10.79
C LYS A 235 -8.12 17.28 -12.23
N THR A 236 -7.38 16.80 -13.23
CA THR A 236 -7.51 17.33 -14.61
C THR A 236 -7.94 16.30 -15.65
N GLY A 237 -7.76 15.00 -15.39
CA GLY A 237 -8.02 13.92 -16.35
C GLY A 237 -7.18 13.97 -17.63
N LYS A 238 -6.20 14.86 -17.74
CA LYS A 238 -5.40 15.01 -18.97
C LYS A 238 -4.47 13.82 -19.16
N SER A 239 -4.33 13.36 -20.40
CA SER A 239 -3.50 12.21 -20.75
C SER A 239 -2.03 12.35 -20.35
N GLU A 240 -1.48 13.56 -20.41
CA GLU A 240 -0.11 13.86 -19.97
C GLU A 240 0.07 13.75 -18.45
N HIS A 241 -0.99 13.99 -17.67
CA HIS A 241 -0.97 13.90 -16.21
C HIS A 241 -1.28 12.48 -15.71
N CYS A 242 -2.14 11.77 -16.44
CA CYS A 242 -2.53 10.39 -16.16
C CYS A 242 -1.66 9.36 -16.87
N CYS A 243 -0.65 9.79 -17.64
CA CYS A 243 0.22 8.91 -18.41
C CYS A 243 -0.53 7.95 -19.36
N THR A 244 -1.57 8.44 -20.05
CA THR A 244 -2.38 7.63 -20.98
C THR A 244 -2.19 8.06 -22.44
N GLY A 245 -2.70 7.26 -23.37
CA GLY A 245 -2.64 7.55 -24.81
C GLY A 245 -1.20 7.75 -25.29
N LYS A 246 -0.89 8.91 -25.88
CA LYS A 246 0.48 9.24 -26.36
C LYS A 246 1.52 9.38 -25.24
N HIS A 247 1.08 9.41 -23.98
CA HIS A 247 1.94 9.51 -22.80
C HIS A 247 2.11 8.18 -22.04
N ASN A 248 1.63 7.05 -22.58
CA ASN A 248 1.64 5.73 -21.96
C ASN A 248 3.01 5.00 -21.98
N SER A 249 4.10 5.73 -21.77
CA SER A 249 5.42 5.13 -21.58
C SER A 249 6.30 5.99 -20.70
N ALA A 250 7.28 5.38 -20.03
CA ALA A 250 8.30 6.10 -19.26
C ALA A 250 9.09 7.14 -20.11
N LYS A 251 9.16 6.93 -21.43
CA LYS A 251 9.78 7.89 -22.36
C LYS A 251 8.92 9.14 -22.53
N THR A 252 7.60 9.00 -22.56
CA THR A 252 6.64 10.04 -22.95
C THR A 252 5.86 10.67 -21.81
N CYS A 253 5.70 9.99 -20.67
CA CYS A 253 5.20 10.59 -19.44
C CYS A 253 6.37 11.14 -18.62
N LYS A 254 6.24 12.36 -18.09
CA LYS A 254 7.29 13.00 -17.31
C LYS A 254 6.76 13.45 -15.95
N PRO A 255 7.62 13.47 -14.92
CA PRO A 255 7.25 14.02 -13.62
C PRO A 255 6.75 15.46 -13.74
N ASN A 256 5.59 15.74 -13.14
CA ASN A 256 4.96 17.05 -13.09
C ASN A 256 5.26 17.74 -11.73
N TYR A 257 4.69 18.93 -11.48
CA TYR A 257 4.98 19.67 -10.24
C TYR A 257 4.39 19.00 -8.99
N TYR A 258 3.27 18.29 -9.12
CA TYR A 258 2.71 17.48 -8.04
C TYR A 258 3.61 16.30 -7.72
N SER A 259 3.97 15.49 -8.73
CA SER A 259 4.74 14.26 -8.50
C SER A 259 6.13 14.56 -7.93
N LYS A 260 6.78 15.64 -8.36
CA LYS A 260 8.05 16.10 -7.76
C LYS A 260 7.93 16.44 -6.27
N ARG A 261 6.80 17.03 -5.84
CA ARG A 261 6.54 17.37 -4.44
C ARG A 261 6.18 16.13 -3.62
N ALA A 262 5.32 15.27 -4.16
CA ALA A 262 4.98 13.98 -3.56
C ALA A 262 6.24 13.14 -3.32
N LYS A 263 7.13 13.05 -4.31
CA LYS A 263 8.38 12.30 -4.21
C LYS A 263 9.38 12.87 -3.20
N ALA A 264 9.35 14.18 -2.98
CA ALA A 264 10.18 14.80 -1.96
C ALA A 264 9.72 14.39 -0.54
N VAL A 265 8.40 14.29 -0.32
CA VAL A 265 7.82 13.91 0.99
C VAL A 265 7.87 12.41 1.23
N CYS A 266 7.58 11.59 0.22
CA CYS A 266 7.59 10.13 0.31
C CYS A 266 8.50 9.53 -0.78
N PRO A 267 9.82 9.48 -0.54
CA PRO A 267 10.78 9.04 -1.56
C PRO A 267 10.65 7.59 -2.01
N ASP A 268 10.16 6.70 -1.15
CA ASP A 268 9.92 5.30 -1.50
C ASP A 268 8.51 5.03 -2.09
N ALA A 269 7.65 6.05 -2.18
CA ALA A 269 6.31 5.92 -2.77
C ALA A 269 6.29 6.31 -4.26
N TYR A 270 5.38 5.73 -5.02
CA TYR A 270 5.11 6.17 -6.39
C TYR A 270 4.52 7.58 -6.37
N SER A 271 5.10 8.48 -7.15
CA SER A 271 4.61 9.86 -7.27
C SER A 271 3.84 10.13 -8.57
N PHE A 272 4.02 9.27 -9.58
CA PHE A 272 3.32 9.23 -10.86
C PHE A 272 3.51 7.83 -11.47
N ALA A 273 2.76 7.48 -12.51
CA ALA A 273 2.69 6.10 -13.02
C ALA A 273 4.05 5.47 -13.33
N TYR A 274 5.01 6.19 -13.91
CA TYR A 274 6.32 5.61 -14.31
C TYR A 274 7.47 5.91 -13.32
N ASP A 275 7.18 5.92 -12.01
CA ASP A 275 8.16 6.13 -10.93
C ASP A 275 8.76 4.82 -10.36
N ASP A 276 9.02 3.82 -11.21
CA ASP A 276 9.33 2.45 -10.74
C ASP A 276 10.64 2.34 -9.96
N ALA A 277 11.71 2.96 -10.46
CA ALA A 277 13.09 2.69 -10.03
C ALA A 277 13.33 2.91 -8.52
N SER A 278 12.52 3.75 -7.88
CA SER A 278 12.63 4.09 -6.47
C SER A 278 11.38 3.79 -5.64
N SER A 279 10.39 3.10 -6.21
CA SER A 279 9.08 2.94 -5.57
C SER A 279 8.56 1.51 -5.52
N THR A 280 9.06 0.63 -6.38
CA THR A 280 8.62 -0.77 -6.38
C THR A 280 9.41 -1.61 -5.38
N PHE A 281 8.71 -2.32 -4.49
CA PHE A 281 9.30 -3.31 -3.59
C PHE A 281 8.93 -4.73 -4.01
N THR A 282 9.79 -5.67 -3.67
CA THR A 282 9.63 -7.08 -4.03
C THR A 282 9.99 -7.98 -2.87
N VAL A 283 9.18 -9.00 -2.63
CA VAL A 283 9.45 -10.09 -1.68
C VAL A 283 9.11 -11.43 -2.32
N PRO A 284 9.58 -12.57 -1.78
CA PRO A 284 9.15 -13.87 -2.27
C PRO A 284 7.63 -14.05 -2.18
N THR A 285 7.04 -14.77 -3.14
CA THR A 285 5.65 -15.22 -3.06
C THR A 285 5.41 -16.00 -1.77
N GLY A 286 4.23 -15.84 -1.17
CA GLY A 286 3.91 -16.44 0.14
C GLY A 286 4.07 -15.47 1.31
N THR A 287 4.76 -14.35 1.12
CA THR A 287 4.93 -13.31 2.15
C THR A 287 3.60 -12.60 2.43
N GLY A 288 3.25 -12.44 3.71
CA GLY A 288 2.09 -11.66 4.13
C GLY A 288 2.39 -10.18 4.30
N PHE A 289 1.37 -9.37 4.53
CA PHE A 289 1.49 -7.92 4.61
C PHE A 289 0.63 -7.32 5.71
N GLU A 290 1.11 -6.23 6.31
CA GLU A 290 0.34 -5.34 7.16
C GLU A 290 0.32 -3.95 6.54
N VAL A 291 -0.89 -3.40 6.32
CA VAL A 291 -1.10 -2.00 5.94
C VAL A 291 -1.46 -1.21 7.18
N VAL A 292 -0.65 -0.21 7.51
CA VAL A 292 -0.84 0.66 8.68
C VAL A 292 -1.22 2.05 8.21
N PHE A 293 -2.38 2.55 8.62
CA PHE A 293 -2.78 3.95 8.44
C PHE A 293 -2.23 4.83 9.56
N CYS A 294 -1.84 6.06 9.21
CA CYS A 294 -1.22 7.01 10.13
C CYS A 294 0.02 6.47 10.88
N PRO A 295 1.01 5.86 10.20
CA PRO A 295 2.27 5.57 10.86
C PRO A 295 2.90 6.81 11.50
N GLU A 296 3.37 6.64 12.74
CA GLU A 296 4.23 7.63 13.38
C GLU A 296 5.62 7.62 12.75
N GLY A 297 6.33 8.75 12.80
CA GLY A 297 7.70 8.87 12.31
C GLY A 297 7.82 9.24 10.84
N ARG A 298 9.01 9.07 10.26
CA ARG A 298 9.37 9.74 8.99
C ARG A 298 9.28 8.82 7.78
N SER A 299 9.07 9.41 6.60
CA SER A 299 9.10 8.64 5.35
C SER A 299 10.46 7.99 5.12
N THR A 300 10.46 6.80 4.52
CA THR A 300 11.67 6.02 4.26
C THR A 300 12.36 6.41 2.94
N VAL A 301 13.65 6.05 2.82
CA VAL A 301 14.49 6.18 1.61
C VAL A 301 15.21 4.87 1.28
N ILE A 302 14.61 3.73 1.59
CA ILE A 302 15.18 2.38 1.53
C ILE A 302 15.79 2.12 0.14
N LYS A 303 15.04 2.37 -0.94
CA LYS A 303 15.50 2.07 -2.31
C LYS A 303 16.75 2.87 -2.67
N ARG A 304 16.82 4.13 -2.21
CA ARG A 304 17.98 5.00 -2.41
C ARG A 304 19.19 4.51 -1.63
N THR A 305 19.01 4.09 -0.38
CA THR A 305 20.09 3.53 0.44
C THR A 305 20.66 2.26 -0.19
N LEU A 306 19.80 1.34 -0.63
CA LEU A 306 20.21 0.09 -1.27
C LEU A 306 20.93 0.31 -2.62
N ALA A 307 20.53 1.32 -3.39
CA ALA A 307 21.23 1.69 -4.61
C ALA A 307 22.64 2.26 -4.31
N GLY A 308 22.79 3.03 -3.24
CA GLY A 308 24.06 3.60 -2.81
C GLY A 308 25.06 2.56 -2.28
N THR A 309 24.60 1.54 -1.55
CA THR A 309 25.44 0.46 -1.05
C THR A 309 25.92 -0.49 -2.16
N SER A 310 25.13 -0.66 -3.22
CA SER A 310 25.47 -1.48 -4.38
C SER A 310 26.67 -0.95 -5.19
N GLY A 311 27.08 0.31 -4.99
CA GLY A 311 28.28 0.89 -5.59
C GLY A 311 29.59 0.50 -4.89
N ALA A 312 29.53 -0.10 -3.70
CA ALA A 312 30.67 -0.54 -2.91
C ALA A 312 30.73 -2.08 -2.84
N GLY A 313 30.90 -2.72 -4.00
CA GLY A 313 31.26 -4.14 -4.11
C GLY A 313 30.10 -5.14 -4.03
N SER A 314 29.49 -5.45 -5.17
CA SER A 314 29.38 -6.85 -5.63
C SER A 314 28.87 -6.91 -7.07
N LEU A 315 29.58 -7.69 -7.88
CA LEU A 315 29.13 -8.17 -9.19
C LEU A 315 28.01 -9.18 -8.94
N GLY A 316 26.77 -8.80 -9.23
CA GLY A 316 25.65 -9.77 -9.21
C GLY A 316 24.28 -9.16 -8.93
N ARG A 317 23.77 -8.30 -9.82
CA ARG A 317 22.31 -8.14 -9.94
C ARG A 317 21.88 -8.32 -11.38
N SER A 318 21.08 -9.36 -11.55
CA SER A 318 20.54 -9.88 -12.81
C SER A 318 19.71 -8.82 -13.54
N LEU A 319 19.75 -8.86 -14.87
CA LEU A 319 19.11 -8.00 -15.87
C LEU A 319 17.56 -7.89 -15.81
N LEU A 320 16.90 -8.32 -14.73
CA LEU A 320 15.44 -8.37 -14.62
C LEU A 320 14.75 -7.02 -14.34
N THR A 321 15.48 -5.95 -14.04
CA THR A 321 14.89 -4.68 -13.57
C THR A 321 14.32 -3.79 -14.67
N LEU A 322 14.62 -4.06 -15.95
CA LEU A 322 14.24 -3.16 -17.06
C LEU A 322 12.97 -3.58 -17.81
N TRP A 323 12.48 -4.81 -17.64
CA TRP A 323 11.31 -5.32 -18.37
C TRP A 323 10.04 -5.47 -17.53
N THR A 324 10.12 -5.50 -16.20
CA THR A 324 8.95 -5.71 -15.32
C THR A 324 8.38 -4.42 -14.72
N GLY A 325 9.18 -3.35 -14.53
CA GLY A 325 8.70 -2.07 -13.98
C GLY A 325 7.62 -1.40 -14.84
N VAL A 326 7.82 -1.38 -16.17
CA VAL A 326 6.84 -0.85 -17.14
C VAL A 326 5.50 -1.60 -17.07
N VAL A 327 5.52 -2.85 -16.63
CA VAL A 327 4.34 -3.72 -16.56
C VAL A 327 3.55 -3.40 -15.29
N VAL A 328 4.18 -3.26 -14.11
CA VAL A 328 3.49 -2.98 -12.83
C VAL A 328 2.65 -1.69 -12.91
N ALA A 329 3.23 -0.58 -13.36
CA ALA A 329 2.53 0.70 -13.52
C ALA A 329 1.28 0.65 -14.42
N VAL A 330 1.25 -0.26 -15.39
CA VAL A 330 0.17 -0.38 -16.39
C VAL A 330 -0.96 -1.30 -15.91
N TRP A 331 -0.75 -2.14 -14.89
CA TRP A 331 -1.81 -3.00 -14.34
C TRP A 331 -2.71 -2.29 -13.32
N PHE A 332 -2.25 -1.18 -12.72
CA PHE A 332 -2.96 -0.49 -11.63
C PHE A 332 -3.69 0.80 -12.04
N SER A 333 -3.38 1.36 -13.22
CA SER A 333 -4.03 2.55 -13.82
C SER A 333 -5.19 2.19 -14.75
#